data_AF-A0A318CJP2-F1
#
_entry.id   AF-A0A318CJP2-F1
#
_cell.length_a   1.000
_cell.length_b   1.000
_cell.length_c   1.000
_cell.angle_alpha   90.00
_cell.angle_beta   90.00
_cell.angle_gamma   90.00
#
_symmetry.space_group_name_H-M   'P 1'
#
loop_
_entity.id
_entity.type
_entity.pdbx_description
1 polymer ?
#
loop_
_entity_poly.entity_id
_entity_poly.type
_entity_poly.pdbx_seq_one_letter_code
_entity_poly.pdbx_strand_id
1 'polypeptide(L)'
;MGERRNLFRSQINGSSGWLLKAVYLPINRSLSSGAWCPWVFSGLALLAYTWLTPLRDLYGLEARNGLIAREMLEGGLSLIPKVLDRPYLDYPPLYFWLETLFSWPFGHVCTFSAVFPSALAASGLAALSYYLGREISYYAGWLTAIILATSPEFWLKGSRATIDMLLAFEVTLSIFFLYQRYKEERPVRRWWYILGAALAMISAFFTKGPIGMALPVAIWKGTHSDFTWSFCFSLSGRLGYFPVLSHKPCCIS
;
A
#
# COMPACT_ATOMS: atom_id res chain seq x y z
N MET A 1 -43.50 4.15 7.14
CA MET A 1 -42.05 3.85 7.20
C MET A 1 -41.55 3.35 8.57
N GLY A 2 -42.42 3.15 9.58
CA GLY A 2 -42.02 2.58 10.89
C GLY A 2 -42.11 1.04 10.99
N GLU A 3 -43.03 0.43 10.25
CA GLU A 3 -43.41 -0.99 10.43
C GLU A 3 -42.39 -2.00 9.87
N ARG A 4 -41.70 -1.65 8.78
CA ARG A 4 -40.66 -2.51 8.17
C ARG A 4 -39.38 -2.65 9.01
N ARG A 5 -39.11 -1.72 9.94
CA ARG A 5 -37.98 -1.84 10.88
C ARG A 5 -38.21 -2.89 11.96
N ASN A 6 -39.47 -3.17 12.30
CA ASN A 6 -39.81 -4.11 13.37
C ASN A 6 -39.77 -5.57 12.90
N LEU A 7 -40.11 -5.83 11.63
CA LEU A 7 -40.06 -7.17 11.03
C LEU A 7 -38.62 -7.69 10.87
N PHE A 8 -37.67 -6.82 10.52
CA PHE A 8 -36.25 -7.21 10.41
C PHE A 8 -35.63 -7.53 11.78
N ARG A 9 -36.16 -6.91 12.85
CA ARG A 9 -35.68 -7.13 14.23
C ARG A 9 -36.20 -8.45 14.82
N SER A 10 -37.35 -8.96 14.39
CA SER A 10 -37.89 -10.23 14.89
C SER A 10 -37.20 -11.46 14.27
N GLN A 11 -36.72 -11.38 13.02
CA GLN A 11 -36.01 -12.51 12.39
C GLN A 11 -34.62 -12.78 12.98
N ILE A 12 -33.99 -11.80 13.64
CA ILE A 12 -32.63 -11.93 14.22
C ILE A 12 -32.64 -12.58 15.61
N ASN A 13 -33.83 -12.81 16.20
CA ASN A 13 -33.98 -13.51 17.48
C ASN A 13 -34.09 -15.05 17.36
N GLY A 14 -33.92 -15.60 16.16
CA GLY A 14 -33.82 -17.05 15.94
C GLY A 14 -32.56 -17.65 16.56
N SER A 15 -32.76 -18.74 17.32
CA SER A 15 -31.82 -19.49 18.19
C SER A 15 -30.47 -19.96 17.58
N SER A 16 -30.15 -19.64 16.33
CA SER A 16 -28.95 -20.10 15.61
C SER A 16 -27.91 -18.99 15.31
N GLY A 17 -28.18 -17.75 15.74
CA GLY A 17 -27.35 -16.58 15.43
C GLY A 17 -26.09 -16.37 16.29
N TRP A 18 -25.71 -17.29 17.18
CA TRP A 18 -24.58 -17.09 18.11
C TRP A 18 -23.20 -17.00 17.42
N LEU A 19 -22.98 -17.76 16.35
CA LEU A 19 -21.72 -17.77 15.59
C LEU A 19 -21.60 -16.53 14.71
N LEU A 20 -22.72 -16.06 14.15
CA LEU A 20 -22.77 -14.81 13.39
C LEU A 20 -22.69 -13.59 14.30
N LYS A 21 -23.25 -13.64 15.53
CA LYS A 21 -23.08 -12.58 16.53
C LYS A 21 -21.63 -12.46 17.01
N ALA A 22 -20.87 -13.56 17.11
CA ALA A 22 -19.45 -13.50 17.48
C ALA A 22 -18.58 -12.79 16.42
N VAL A 23 -18.90 -12.97 15.13
CA VAL A 23 -18.20 -12.30 14.02
C VAL A 23 -18.62 -10.82 13.89
N TYR A 24 -19.84 -10.47 14.30
CA TYR A 24 -20.40 -9.12 14.22
C TYR A 24 -20.51 -8.40 15.58
N LEU A 25 -19.77 -8.83 16.60
CA LEU A 25 -19.67 -8.03 17.82
C LEU A 25 -19.09 -6.67 17.43
N PRO A 26 -19.74 -5.54 17.78
CA PRO A 26 -19.19 -4.22 17.55
C PRO A 26 -17.91 -4.14 18.38
N ILE A 27 -16.76 -4.39 17.75
CA ILE A 27 -15.47 -4.32 18.40
C ILE A 27 -15.33 -2.89 18.89
N ASN A 28 -15.39 -2.78 20.22
CA ASN A 28 -15.44 -1.56 20.98
C ASN A 28 -14.43 -0.54 20.40
N ARG A 29 -14.91 0.60 19.89
CA ARG A 29 -14.07 1.71 19.37
C ARG A 29 -13.32 2.46 20.50
N SER A 30 -13.15 1.81 21.64
CA SER A 30 -12.55 2.35 22.86
C SER A 30 -11.35 1.49 23.27
N LEU A 31 -10.34 1.46 22.41
CA LEU A 31 -8.95 1.52 22.88
C LEU A 31 -8.34 2.78 22.29
N SER A 32 -8.57 3.89 23.00
CA SER A 32 -7.79 5.10 22.86
C SER A 32 -6.39 4.84 23.43
N SER A 33 -5.48 4.35 22.61
CA SER A 33 -4.06 4.27 22.98
C SER A 33 -3.21 4.87 21.87
N GLY A 34 -2.87 6.16 22.08
CA GLY A 34 -1.82 6.92 21.41
C GLY A 34 -1.88 6.99 19.88
N ALA A 35 -2.23 8.15 19.33
CA ALA A 35 -1.99 8.46 17.91
C ALA A 35 -0.53 8.20 17.47
N TRP A 36 0.40 8.13 18.43
CA TRP A 36 1.83 7.89 18.29
C TRP A 36 2.22 6.42 18.07
N CYS A 37 1.43 5.44 18.54
CA CYS A 37 1.81 4.03 18.49
C CYS A 37 2.10 3.48 17.07
N PRO A 38 1.30 3.76 16.01
CA PRO A 38 1.61 3.27 14.67
C PRO A 38 2.86 3.93 14.08
N TRP A 39 3.13 5.19 14.42
CA TRP A 39 4.34 5.89 13.98
C TRP A 39 5.59 5.34 14.66
N VAL A 40 5.51 5.01 15.96
CA VAL A 40 6.59 4.34 16.69
C VAL A 40 6.86 2.97 16.07
N PHE A 41 5.83 2.17 15.79
CA PHE A 41 6.00 0.88 15.12
C PHE A 41 6.64 1.02 13.73
N SER A 42 6.20 2.01 12.95
CA SER A 42 6.76 2.27 11.61
C SER A 42 8.21 2.74 11.70
N GLY A 43 8.56 3.54 12.71
CA GLY A 43 9.93 3.93 13.00
C GLY A 43 10.80 2.75 13.42
N LEU A 44 10.28 1.85 14.26
CA LEU A 44 10.97 0.60 14.63
C LEU A 44 11.15 -0.33 13.44
N ALA A 45 10.14 -0.46 12.57
CA ALA A 45 10.23 -1.23 11.33
C ALA A 45 11.29 -0.63 10.40
N LEU A 46 11.32 0.70 10.25
CA LEU A 46 12.34 1.39 9.46
C LEU A 46 13.74 1.13 10.00
N LEU A 47 13.93 1.26 11.31
CA LEU A 47 15.18 0.92 11.96
C LEU A 47 15.53 -0.55 11.71
N ALA A 48 14.60 -1.47 11.86
CA ALA A 48 14.87 -2.89 11.66
C ALA A 48 15.26 -3.22 10.20
N TYR A 49 14.59 -2.64 9.20
CA TYR A 49 14.95 -2.80 7.79
C TYR A 49 16.33 -2.20 7.48
N THR A 50 16.65 -1.06 8.06
CA THR A 50 17.93 -0.37 7.80
C THR A 50 19.09 -0.90 8.64
N TRP A 51 18.88 -1.44 9.84
CA TRP A 51 19.96 -1.77 10.78
C TRP A 51 20.78 -3.00 10.35
N LEU A 52 20.16 -3.95 9.64
CA LEU A 52 20.85 -5.12 9.08
C LEU A 52 21.54 -4.84 7.73
N THR A 53 21.33 -3.65 7.13
CA THR A 53 21.82 -3.36 5.77
C THR A 53 23.29 -2.94 5.64
N PRO A 54 23.93 -2.25 6.62
CA PRO A 54 25.32 -1.81 6.46
C PRO A 54 26.34 -2.95 6.42
N LEU A 55 25.93 -4.19 6.73
CA LEU A 55 26.81 -5.36 6.83
C LEU A 55 26.97 -6.13 5.50
N ARG A 56 26.35 -5.66 4.40
CA ARG A 56 26.43 -6.32 3.09
C ARG A 56 26.68 -5.34 1.96
N ASP A 57 27.27 -5.85 0.88
CA ASP A 57 27.41 -5.12 -0.37
C ASP A 57 26.11 -5.13 -1.20
N LEU A 58 26.01 -4.17 -2.11
CA LEU A 58 24.98 -4.14 -3.15
C LEU A 58 25.29 -5.21 -4.20
N TYR A 59 24.31 -6.01 -4.59
CA TYR A 59 24.47 -7.05 -5.61
C TYR A 59 23.30 -7.10 -6.59
N GLY A 60 23.56 -7.64 -7.78
CA GLY A 60 22.54 -7.82 -8.82
C GLY A 60 21.86 -6.50 -9.22
N LEU A 61 20.53 -6.46 -9.13
CA LEU A 61 19.73 -5.29 -9.51
C LEU A 61 19.97 -4.07 -8.62
N GLU A 62 20.30 -4.28 -7.35
CA GLU A 62 20.59 -3.18 -6.42
C GLU A 62 21.89 -2.47 -6.78
N ALA A 63 22.92 -3.22 -7.16
CA ALA A 63 24.19 -2.64 -7.59
C ALA A 63 24.01 -1.76 -8.82
N ARG A 64 23.16 -2.19 -9.77
CA ARG A 64 22.80 -1.36 -10.93
C ARG A 64 22.11 -0.06 -10.50
N ASN A 65 21.13 -0.13 -9.60
CA ASN A 65 20.44 1.07 -9.12
C ASN A 65 21.42 2.03 -8.42
N GLY A 66 22.31 1.49 -7.58
CA GLY A 66 23.37 2.25 -6.92
C GLY A 66 24.35 2.90 -7.90
N LEU A 67 24.68 2.25 -9.02
CA LEU A 67 25.50 2.86 -10.08
C LEU A 67 24.79 4.04 -10.75
N ILE A 68 23.49 3.92 -11.02
CA ILE A 68 22.68 5.03 -11.57
C ILE A 68 22.68 6.21 -10.58
N ALA A 69 22.45 5.92 -9.30
CA ALA A 69 22.46 6.93 -8.25
C ALA A 69 23.84 7.59 -8.12
N ARG A 70 24.92 6.84 -8.28
CA ARG A 70 26.30 7.36 -8.27
C ARG A 70 26.54 8.32 -9.43
N GLU A 71 26.15 7.93 -10.65
CA GLU A 71 26.27 8.80 -11.83
C GLU A 71 25.44 10.08 -11.70
N MET A 72 24.24 9.99 -11.11
CA MET A 72 23.43 11.18 -10.82
C MET A 72 24.01 12.04 -9.69
N LEU A 73 24.73 11.45 -8.75
CA LEU A 73 25.40 12.20 -7.68
C LEU A 73 26.59 12.99 -8.22
N GLU A 74 27.36 12.41 -9.15
CA GLU A 74 28.53 13.03 -9.79
C GLU A 74 28.13 14.02 -10.91
N GLY A 75 27.16 13.65 -11.75
CA GLY A 75 26.74 14.40 -12.94
C GLY A 75 25.49 15.27 -12.77
N GLY A 76 24.84 15.20 -11.61
CA GLY A 76 23.59 15.89 -11.32
C GLY A 76 22.33 15.10 -11.68
N LEU A 77 21.19 15.51 -11.09
CA LEU A 77 19.90 14.88 -11.30
C LEU A 77 19.48 14.96 -12.77
N SER A 78 19.37 13.79 -13.41
CA SER A 78 19.01 13.65 -14.82
C SER A 78 17.62 13.05 -14.97
N LEU A 79 16.86 13.50 -15.98
CA LEU A 79 15.55 12.93 -16.31
C LEU A 79 15.67 11.54 -16.95
N ILE A 80 16.71 11.34 -17.75
CA ILE A 80 17.04 10.04 -18.35
C ILE A 80 18.16 9.43 -17.50
N PRO A 81 17.90 8.32 -16.79
CA PRO A 81 18.93 7.65 -16.01
C PRO A 81 20.03 7.11 -16.93
N LYS A 82 21.26 7.03 -16.42
CA LYS A 82 22.40 6.45 -17.12
C LYS A 82 23.05 5.37 -16.28
N VAL A 83 23.60 4.35 -16.96
CA VAL A 83 24.44 3.30 -16.39
C VAL A 83 25.65 3.14 -17.28
N LEU A 84 26.84 3.33 -16.73
CA LEU A 84 28.12 3.30 -17.44
C LEU A 84 28.09 4.19 -18.69
N ASP A 85 27.64 5.43 -18.52
CA ASP A 85 27.44 6.45 -19.57
C ASP A 85 26.41 6.11 -20.66
N ARG A 86 25.70 4.99 -20.54
CA ARG A 86 24.65 4.59 -21.48
C ARG A 86 23.27 4.95 -20.94
N PRO A 87 22.36 5.47 -21.77
CA PRO A 87 21.00 5.77 -21.34
C PRO A 87 20.27 4.49 -20.94
N TYR A 88 19.62 4.54 -19.77
CA TYR A 88 18.82 3.47 -19.21
C TYR A 88 17.34 3.86 -19.25
N LEU A 89 16.58 3.27 -20.19
CA LEU A 89 15.19 3.67 -20.49
C LEU A 89 14.13 2.73 -19.91
N ASP A 90 14.53 1.69 -19.19
CA ASP A 90 13.59 0.66 -18.71
C ASP A 90 12.68 1.19 -17.59
N TYR A 91 13.20 2.08 -16.74
CA TYR A 91 12.46 2.63 -15.61
C TYR A 91 12.56 4.16 -15.56
N PRO A 92 11.44 4.83 -15.23
CA PRO A 92 11.42 6.26 -14.90
C PRO A 92 12.35 6.63 -13.73
N PRO A 93 12.68 7.94 -13.55
CA PRO A 93 13.81 8.35 -12.73
C PRO A 93 13.54 8.48 -11.22
N LEU A 94 12.28 8.43 -10.76
CA LEU A 94 11.93 8.84 -9.39
C LEU A 94 12.65 8.06 -8.31
N TYR A 95 12.74 6.74 -8.44
CA TYR A 95 13.43 5.91 -7.47
C TYR A 95 14.92 6.28 -7.38
N PHE A 96 15.56 6.50 -8.53
CA PHE A 96 16.98 6.89 -8.58
C PHE A 96 17.22 8.30 -8.06
N TRP A 97 16.27 9.22 -8.26
CA TRP A 97 16.33 10.56 -7.65
C TRP A 97 16.28 10.48 -6.12
N LEU A 98 15.40 9.64 -5.56
CA LEU A 98 15.34 9.42 -4.13
C LEU A 98 16.65 8.81 -3.62
N GLU A 99 17.16 7.77 -4.29
CA GLU A 99 18.42 7.13 -3.94
C GLU A 99 19.60 8.11 -3.95
N THR A 100 19.67 8.97 -4.97
CA THR A 100 20.68 10.03 -5.09
C THR A 100 20.53 11.06 -3.98
N LEU A 101 19.29 11.49 -3.69
CA LEU A 101 19.00 12.49 -2.65
C LEU A 101 19.40 11.98 -1.25
N PHE A 102 19.13 10.72 -0.93
CA PHE A 102 19.55 10.12 0.34
C PHE A 102 21.05 9.82 0.40
N SER A 103 21.72 9.71 -0.74
CA SER A 103 23.18 9.56 -0.83
C SER A 103 23.92 10.90 -0.74
N TRP A 104 23.24 12.03 -1.02
CA TRP A 104 23.82 13.38 -1.01
C TRP A 104 24.54 13.71 0.30
N PRO A 105 23.96 13.50 1.50
CA PRO A 105 24.63 13.86 2.76
C PRO A 105 25.93 13.10 3.01
N PHE A 106 26.10 11.92 2.40
CA PHE A 106 27.28 11.07 2.54
C PHE A 106 28.34 11.36 1.47
N GLY A 107 27.99 12.07 0.40
CA GLY A 107 28.87 12.34 -0.75
C GLY A 107 29.22 11.10 -1.59
N HIS A 108 28.65 9.94 -1.28
CA HIS A 108 28.80 8.69 -2.03
C HIS A 108 27.58 7.80 -1.81
N VAL A 109 27.38 6.82 -2.69
CA VAL A 109 26.32 5.82 -2.54
C VAL A 109 26.85 4.69 -1.67
N CYS A 110 26.18 4.43 -0.54
CA CYS A 110 26.46 3.31 0.35
C CYS A 110 25.23 2.39 0.41
N THR A 111 25.39 1.14 0.88
CA THR A 111 24.25 0.20 1.00
C THR A 111 23.10 0.79 1.81
N PHE A 112 23.42 1.56 2.87
CA PHE A 112 22.40 2.23 3.66
C PHE A 112 21.62 3.26 2.85
N SER A 113 22.30 4.19 2.16
CA SER A 113 21.63 5.24 1.39
C SER A 113 20.83 4.67 0.21
N ALA A 114 21.31 3.57 -0.39
CA ALA A 114 20.63 2.84 -1.45
C ALA A 114 19.34 2.13 -0.99
N VAL A 115 19.36 1.52 0.19
CA VAL A 115 18.21 0.79 0.75
C VAL A 115 17.21 1.70 1.46
N PHE A 116 17.65 2.89 1.90
CA PHE A 116 16.79 3.79 2.66
C PHE A 116 15.45 4.14 2.00
N PRO A 117 15.35 4.46 0.69
CA PRO A 117 14.07 4.74 0.03
C PRO A 117 13.08 3.57 0.12
N SER A 118 13.52 2.34 -0.10
CA SER A 118 12.65 1.16 -0.08
C SER A 118 12.28 0.76 1.35
N ALA A 119 13.21 0.90 2.30
CA ALA A 119 12.92 0.70 3.73
C ALA A 119 11.88 1.71 4.23
N LEU A 120 11.98 2.98 3.83
CA LEU A 120 11.01 4.02 4.14
C LEU A 120 9.63 3.71 3.55
N ALA A 121 9.61 3.28 2.28
CA ALA A 121 8.37 2.87 1.62
C ALA A 121 7.71 1.66 2.30
N ALA A 122 8.50 0.64 2.68
CA ALA A 122 8.00 -0.54 3.39
C ALA A 122 7.40 -0.16 4.76
N SER A 123 8.08 0.70 5.53
CA SER A 123 7.57 1.18 6.81
C SER A 123 6.30 2.02 6.66
N GLY A 124 6.26 2.92 5.66
CA GLY A 124 5.06 3.68 5.33
C GLY A 124 3.89 2.79 4.90
N LEU A 125 4.17 1.73 4.15
CA LEU A 125 3.17 0.77 3.69
C LEU A 125 2.60 -0.06 4.86
N ALA A 126 3.44 -0.46 5.82
CA ALA A 126 2.98 -1.09 7.06
C ALA A 126 2.08 -0.15 7.87
N ALA A 127 2.44 1.14 7.97
CA ALA A 127 1.63 2.17 8.62
C ALA A 127 0.25 2.33 7.95
N LEU A 128 0.23 2.47 6.62
CA LEU A 128 -1.02 2.59 5.86
C LEU A 128 -1.90 1.35 6.03
N SER A 129 -1.29 0.17 6.04
CA SER A 129 -1.99 -1.10 6.25
C SER A 129 -2.64 -1.17 7.64
N TYR A 130 -1.99 -0.63 8.68
CA TYR A 130 -2.61 -0.43 9.99
C TYR A 130 -3.85 0.48 9.89
N TYR A 131 -3.73 1.63 9.20
CA TYR A 131 -4.83 2.58 9.06
C TYR A 131 -6.00 2.05 8.22
N LEU A 132 -5.76 1.15 7.29
CA LEU A 132 -6.82 0.45 6.56
C LEU A 132 -7.44 -0.65 7.42
N GLY A 133 -6.64 -1.47 8.12
CA GLY A 133 -7.13 -2.55 8.97
C GLY A 133 -7.91 -2.08 10.21
N ARG A 134 -7.57 -0.91 10.76
CA ARG A 134 -8.29 -0.31 11.91
C ARG A 134 -9.74 0.06 11.62
N GLU A 135 -10.12 0.12 10.35
CA GLU A 135 -11.51 0.34 9.94
C GLU A 135 -12.43 -0.82 10.35
N ILE A 136 -11.86 -2.03 10.46
CA ILE A 136 -12.54 -3.21 10.99
C ILE A 136 -12.46 -3.18 12.52
N SER A 137 -11.23 -3.13 13.06
CA SER A 137 -10.99 -2.98 14.50
C SER A 137 -9.56 -2.59 14.82
N TYR A 138 -9.33 -2.04 16.02
CA TYR A 138 -7.99 -1.71 16.50
C TYR A 138 -7.02 -2.91 16.43
N TYR A 139 -7.48 -4.11 16.81
CA TYR A 139 -6.69 -5.33 16.75
C TYR A 139 -6.42 -5.77 15.31
N ALA A 140 -7.41 -5.68 14.41
CA ALA A 140 -7.23 -5.99 13.00
C ALA A 140 -6.18 -5.08 12.34
N GLY A 141 -6.14 -3.80 12.70
CA GLY A 141 -5.09 -2.88 12.25
C GLY A 141 -3.69 -3.36 12.64
N TRP A 142 -3.48 -3.69 13.92
CA TRP A 142 -2.19 -4.18 14.40
C TRP A 142 -1.80 -5.52 13.81
N LEU A 143 -2.73 -6.47 13.74
CA LEU A 143 -2.48 -7.77 13.13
C LEU A 143 -2.07 -7.63 11.67
N THR A 144 -2.76 -6.78 10.90
CA THR A 144 -2.43 -6.54 9.49
C THR A 144 -1.02 -5.98 9.35
N ALA A 145 -0.66 -4.97 10.14
CA ALA A 145 0.66 -4.35 10.07
C ALA A 145 1.79 -5.29 10.52
N ILE A 146 1.57 -6.08 11.58
CA ILE A 146 2.55 -7.05 12.08
C ILE A 146 2.74 -8.17 11.07
N ILE A 147 1.66 -8.79 10.59
CA ILE A 147 1.73 -9.87 9.61
C ILE A 147 2.42 -9.40 8.32
N LEU A 148 2.10 -8.19 7.85
CA LEU A 148 2.75 -7.64 6.66
C LEU A 148 4.24 -7.40 6.91
N ALA A 149 4.59 -6.76 8.04
CA ALA A 149 5.98 -6.46 8.38
C ALA A 149 6.82 -7.72 8.56
N THR A 150 6.27 -8.81 9.11
CA THR A 150 6.96 -10.09 9.33
C THR A 150 6.92 -11.04 8.12
N SER A 151 6.17 -10.70 7.08
CA SER A 151 6.10 -11.52 5.86
C SER A 151 7.48 -11.58 5.20
N PRO A 152 8.03 -12.78 4.90
CA PRO A 152 9.39 -12.92 4.39
C PRO A 152 9.67 -12.11 3.12
N GLU A 153 8.75 -12.14 2.16
CA GLU A 153 8.89 -11.41 0.89
C GLU A 153 8.88 -9.89 1.11
N PHE A 154 8.02 -9.41 2.01
CA PHE A 154 7.94 -8.00 2.36
C PHE A 154 9.22 -7.53 3.06
N TRP A 155 9.71 -8.32 4.02
CA TRP A 155 10.96 -8.05 4.71
C TRP A 155 12.15 -8.00 3.76
N LEU A 156 12.24 -8.97 2.85
CA LEU A 156 13.30 -9.05 1.86
C LEU A 156 13.29 -7.84 0.93
N LYS A 157 12.12 -7.44 0.41
CA LYS A 157 12.02 -6.29 -0.47
C LYS A 157 12.24 -4.95 0.25
N GLY A 158 11.80 -4.82 1.50
CA GLY A 158 12.04 -3.64 2.34
C GLY A 158 13.50 -3.46 2.78
N SER A 159 14.24 -4.56 2.95
CA SER A 159 15.67 -4.55 3.30
C SER A 159 16.62 -4.50 2.08
N ARG A 160 16.05 -4.28 0.89
CA ARG A 160 16.75 -4.29 -0.39
C ARG A 160 16.45 -3.03 -1.18
N ALA A 161 17.38 -2.57 -2.02
CA ALA A 161 17.22 -1.38 -2.86
C ALA A 161 16.30 -1.69 -4.06
N THR A 162 15.01 -1.89 -3.77
CA THR A 162 14.00 -2.29 -4.75
C THR A 162 12.97 -1.19 -5.05
N ILE A 163 12.72 -1.01 -6.35
CA ILE A 163 11.71 -0.08 -6.88
C ILE A 163 10.29 -0.53 -6.49
N ASP A 164 10.09 -1.85 -6.30
CA ASP A 164 8.79 -2.45 -6.02
C ASP A 164 8.15 -1.96 -4.72
N MET A 165 8.93 -1.75 -3.66
CA MET A 165 8.39 -1.29 -2.38
C MET A 165 7.86 0.13 -2.45
N LEU A 166 8.56 1.00 -3.18
CA LEU A 166 8.10 2.37 -3.42
C LEU A 166 6.78 2.36 -4.19
N LEU A 167 6.70 1.59 -5.28
CA LEU A 167 5.47 1.47 -6.06
C LEU A 167 4.30 0.95 -5.20
N ALA A 168 4.54 -0.10 -4.40
CA ALA A 168 3.50 -0.68 -3.55
C ALA A 168 3.00 0.33 -2.50
N PHE A 169 3.90 1.12 -1.93
CA PHE A 169 3.55 2.21 -1.03
C PHE A 169 2.71 3.28 -1.73
N GLU A 170 3.14 3.78 -2.89
CA GLU A 170 2.44 4.85 -3.63
C GLU A 170 1.04 4.42 -4.09
N VAL A 171 0.91 3.19 -4.60
CA VAL A 171 -0.38 2.60 -4.98
C VAL A 171 -1.30 2.51 -3.77
N THR A 172 -0.79 2.00 -2.65
CA THR A 172 -1.59 1.86 -1.41
C THR A 172 -1.95 3.22 -0.83
N LEU A 173 -1.05 4.20 -0.90
CA LEU A 173 -1.29 5.58 -0.48
C LEU A 173 -2.40 6.22 -1.32
N SER A 174 -2.39 6.00 -2.64
CA SER A 174 -3.45 6.45 -3.53
C SER A 174 -4.80 5.84 -3.16
N ILE A 175 -4.85 4.53 -2.92
CA ILE A 175 -6.07 3.82 -2.48
C ILE A 175 -6.53 4.35 -1.12
N PHE A 176 -5.61 4.58 -0.19
CA PHE A 176 -5.92 5.14 1.12
C PHE A 176 -6.58 6.52 1.00
N PHE A 177 -6.03 7.42 0.18
CA PHE A 177 -6.63 8.73 -0.03
C PHE A 177 -8.00 8.65 -0.72
N LEU A 178 -8.17 7.77 -1.71
CA LEU A 178 -9.46 7.51 -2.35
C LEU A 178 -10.50 6.96 -1.36
N TYR A 179 -10.08 6.09 -0.44
CA TYR A 179 -10.92 5.57 0.63
C TYR A 179 -11.34 6.67 1.62
N GLN A 180 -10.40 7.51 2.06
CA GLN A 180 -10.70 8.65 2.94
C GLN A 180 -11.65 9.65 2.26
N ARG A 181 -11.46 9.87 0.96
CA ARG A 181 -12.35 10.64 0.09
C ARG A 181 -13.78 10.08 0.08
N TYR A 182 -13.96 8.76 0.09
CA TYR A 182 -15.29 8.14 0.12
C TYR A 182 -16.04 8.41 1.44
N LYS A 183 -15.31 8.44 2.57
CA LYS A 183 -15.87 8.65 3.91
C LYS A 183 -16.14 10.12 4.28
N GLU A 184 -15.53 11.06 3.57
CA GLU A 184 -15.58 12.48 3.92
C GLU A 184 -16.76 13.17 3.23
N GLU A 185 -17.58 13.87 4.01
CA GLU A 185 -18.74 14.62 3.55
C GLU A 185 -18.37 16.08 3.24
N ARG A 186 -17.35 16.62 3.91
CA ARG A 186 -16.97 18.04 3.75
C ARG A 186 -16.28 18.28 2.41
N PRO A 187 -16.78 19.19 1.55
CA PRO A 187 -16.29 19.35 0.18
C PRO A 187 -14.81 19.74 0.12
N VAL A 188 -14.35 20.62 1.00
CA VAL A 188 -12.94 21.08 1.03
C VAL A 188 -11.97 19.94 1.34
N ARG A 189 -12.27 19.11 2.35
CA ARG A 189 -11.42 17.95 2.70
C ARG A 189 -11.49 16.87 1.63
N ARG A 190 -12.67 16.68 1.03
CA ARG A 190 -12.89 15.84 -0.15
C ARG A 190 -11.92 16.19 -1.29
N TRP A 191 -11.69 17.47 -1.55
CA TRP A 191 -10.75 17.94 -2.57
C TRP A 191 -9.30 17.62 -2.22
N TRP A 192 -8.88 17.86 -0.97
CA TRP A 192 -7.53 17.51 -0.51
C TRP A 192 -7.22 16.02 -0.66
N TYR A 193 -8.19 15.14 -0.38
CA TYR A 193 -8.01 13.71 -0.58
C TYR A 193 -7.93 13.31 -2.07
N ILE A 194 -8.67 13.97 -2.97
CA ILE A 194 -8.51 13.76 -4.42
C ILE A 194 -7.11 14.19 -4.87
N LEU A 195 -6.65 15.36 -4.42
CA LEU A 195 -5.32 15.86 -4.74
C LEU A 195 -4.24 14.90 -4.23
N GLY A 196 -4.36 14.42 -2.98
CA GLY A 196 -3.44 13.43 -2.43
C GLY A 196 -3.42 12.12 -3.23
N ALA A 197 -4.59 11.61 -3.63
CA ALA A 197 -4.69 10.43 -4.47
C ALA A 197 -4.04 10.62 -5.85
N ALA A 198 -4.27 11.77 -6.49
CA ALA A 198 -3.70 12.12 -7.79
C ALA A 198 -2.17 12.26 -7.73
N LEU A 199 -1.64 12.95 -6.71
CA LEU A 199 -0.21 13.07 -6.49
C LEU A 199 0.46 11.71 -6.29
N ALA A 200 -0.15 10.82 -5.49
CA ALA A 200 0.34 9.46 -5.31
C ALA A 200 0.33 8.65 -6.62
N MET A 201 -0.70 8.80 -7.47
CA MET A 201 -0.74 8.16 -8.80
C MET A 201 0.33 8.69 -9.75
N ILE A 202 0.56 10.01 -9.77
CA ILE A 202 1.61 10.63 -10.58
C ILE A 202 2.98 10.15 -10.11
N SER A 203 3.20 10.10 -8.80
CA SER A 203 4.43 9.54 -8.22
C SER A 203 4.63 8.08 -8.65
N ALA A 204 3.60 7.25 -8.55
CA ALA A 204 3.63 5.85 -9.01
C ALA A 204 3.92 5.70 -10.52
N PHE A 205 3.41 6.63 -11.34
CA PHE A 205 3.74 6.70 -12.76
C PHE A 205 5.24 6.96 -12.98
N PHE A 206 5.80 7.87 -12.19
CA PHE A 206 7.23 8.18 -12.22
C PHE A 206 8.13 7.13 -11.55
N THR A 207 7.56 6.09 -10.92
CA THR A 207 8.32 4.95 -10.37
C THR A 207 8.41 3.80 -11.38
N LYS A 208 7.28 3.37 -11.95
CA LYS A 208 7.21 2.18 -12.83
C LYS A 208 6.35 2.35 -14.07
N GLY A 209 6.06 3.59 -14.43
CA GLY A 209 5.28 3.93 -15.62
C GLY A 209 3.78 3.68 -15.44
N PRO A 210 3.06 3.38 -16.53
CA PRO A 210 1.59 3.32 -16.54
C PRO A 210 0.97 2.38 -15.51
N ILE A 211 1.67 1.33 -15.10
CA ILE A 211 1.15 0.33 -14.16
C ILE A 211 0.81 0.94 -12.79
N GLY A 212 1.58 1.95 -12.35
CA GLY A 212 1.35 2.63 -11.07
C GLY A 212 0.05 3.42 -11.03
N MET A 213 -0.43 3.92 -12.17
CA MET A 213 -1.73 4.57 -12.28
C MET A 213 -2.86 3.58 -12.57
N ALA A 214 -2.57 2.56 -13.38
CA ALA A 214 -3.57 1.58 -13.80
C ALA A 214 -4.18 0.82 -12.62
N LEU A 215 -3.36 0.43 -11.63
CA LEU A 215 -3.82 -0.34 -10.48
C LEU A 215 -4.83 0.42 -9.59
N PRO A 216 -4.53 1.62 -9.05
CA PRO A 216 -5.51 2.39 -8.28
C PRO A 216 -6.80 2.68 -9.05
N VAL A 217 -6.70 3.01 -10.35
CA VAL A 217 -7.86 3.31 -11.19
C VAL A 217 -8.72 2.07 -11.40
N ALA A 218 -8.11 0.91 -11.66
CA ALA A 218 -8.83 -0.35 -11.83
C ALA A 218 -9.56 -0.74 -10.54
N ILE A 219 -8.90 -0.60 -9.38
CA ILE A 219 -9.50 -0.87 -8.06
C ILE A 219 -10.67 0.09 -7.82
N TRP A 220 -10.47 1.39 -8.03
CA TRP A 220 -11.51 2.40 -7.80
C TRP A 220 -12.74 2.18 -8.68
N LYS A 221 -12.53 1.92 -9.98
CA LYS A 221 -13.62 1.59 -10.91
C LYS A 221 -14.30 0.29 -10.48
N GLY A 222 -13.54 -0.76 -10.18
CA GLY A 222 -14.07 -2.04 -9.77
C GLY A 222 -14.93 -1.98 -8.50
N THR A 223 -14.66 -1.04 -7.60
CA THR A 223 -15.50 -0.78 -6.41
C THR A 223 -16.81 -0.07 -6.74
N HIS A 224 -16.85 0.74 -7.81
CA HIS A 224 -18.04 1.52 -8.20
C HIS A 224 -18.88 0.87 -9.30
N SER A 225 -18.29 -0.03 -10.07
CA SER A 225 -19.00 -0.83 -11.06
C SER A 225 -19.24 -2.23 -10.50
N ASP A 226 -20.48 -2.73 -10.55
CA ASP A 226 -20.83 -4.14 -10.27
C ASP A 226 -20.16 -5.16 -11.23
N PHE A 227 -19.14 -4.75 -11.97
CA PHE A 227 -18.73 -5.32 -13.25
C PHE A 227 -17.49 -6.24 -13.20
N THR A 228 -16.79 -6.37 -12.06
CA THR A 228 -15.47 -7.06 -12.04
C THR A 228 -15.44 -8.43 -11.37
N TRP A 229 -16.50 -8.84 -10.65
CA TRP A 229 -16.53 -10.18 -10.07
C TRP A 229 -16.80 -11.28 -11.13
N SER A 230 -17.54 -10.97 -12.20
CA SER A 230 -17.80 -11.94 -13.28
C SER A 230 -16.54 -12.31 -14.09
N PHE A 231 -15.54 -11.42 -14.19
CA PHE A 231 -14.32 -11.71 -14.95
C PHE A 231 -13.35 -12.63 -14.17
N CYS A 232 -13.20 -12.42 -12.86
CA CYS A 232 -12.44 -13.33 -11.98
C CYS A 232 -13.10 -14.72 -11.88
N PHE A 233 -14.44 -14.79 -11.81
CA PHE A 233 -15.15 -16.07 -11.85
C PHE A 233 -15.08 -16.75 -13.23
N SER A 234 -14.94 -16.00 -14.32
CA SER A 234 -14.80 -16.58 -15.66
C SER A 234 -13.41 -17.19 -15.91
N LEU A 235 -12.36 -16.73 -15.20
CA LEU A 235 -11.03 -17.36 -15.28
C LEU A 235 -10.91 -18.57 -14.34
N SER A 236 -11.53 -18.54 -13.16
CA SER A 236 -11.57 -19.70 -12.25
C SER A 236 -12.53 -20.79 -12.74
N GLY A 237 -13.57 -20.43 -13.51
CA GLY A 237 -14.48 -21.37 -14.17
C GLY A 237 -13.85 -22.23 -15.26
N ARG A 238 -12.65 -21.88 -15.78
CA ARG A 238 -11.89 -22.72 -16.73
C ARG A 238 -11.03 -23.80 -16.05
N LEU A 239 -10.87 -23.76 -14.72
CA LEU A 239 -10.01 -24.69 -13.97
C LEU A 239 -10.77 -25.60 -12.99
N GLY A 240 -12.11 -25.64 -13.04
CA GLY A 240 -12.85 -26.79 -12.53
C GLY A 240 -12.73 -27.10 -11.02
N TYR A 241 -12.65 -26.10 -10.14
CA TYR A 241 -12.72 -26.32 -8.69
C TYR A 241 -13.90 -25.58 -8.03
N PHE A 242 -14.95 -26.38 -7.77
CA PHE A 242 -16.04 -26.31 -6.77
C PHE A 242 -16.95 -25.06 -6.59
N PRO A 243 -18.28 -25.27 -6.45
CA PRO A 243 -19.27 -24.21 -6.20
C PRO A 243 -19.60 -24.06 -4.71
N VAL A 244 -19.64 -22.83 -4.17
CA VAL A 244 -20.40 -22.53 -2.94
C VAL A 244 -21.02 -21.12 -3.01
N LEU A 245 -22.33 -21.13 -3.26
CA LEU A 245 -23.39 -20.23 -2.79
C LEU A 245 -23.25 -18.69 -2.96
N SER A 246 -23.87 -18.25 -4.06
CA SER A 246 -24.65 -17.03 -4.27
C SER A 246 -25.19 -16.35 -3.00
N HIS A 247 -24.76 -15.11 -2.76
CA HIS A 247 -25.64 -14.03 -2.31
C HIS A 247 -25.17 -12.70 -2.93
N LYS A 248 -25.93 -12.21 -3.92
CA LYS A 248 -25.79 -10.85 -4.46
C LYS A 248 -26.28 -9.85 -3.40
N PRO A 249 -25.59 -8.73 -3.13
CA PRO A 249 -26.23 -7.57 -2.54
C PRO A 249 -26.98 -6.81 -3.64
N CYS A 250 -28.30 -6.67 -3.48
CA CYS A 250 -29.16 -5.83 -4.30
C CYS A 250 -28.67 -4.38 -4.33
N CYS A 251 -28.46 -3.85 -5.54
CA CYS A 251 -28.61 -2.44 -5.84
C CYS A 251 -30.03 -2.01 -5.47
N ILE A 252 -30.21 -0.95 -4.69
CA ILE A 252 -31.47 -0.19 -4.68
C ILE A 252 -31.14 1.30 -4.67
N SER A 253 -31.67 1.94 -5.72
CA SER A 253 -31.94 3.35 -5.99
C SER A 253 -32.47 4.16 -4.83
#